data_AF-A0A382KYV0-F1
#
_entry.id   AF-A0A382KYV0-F1
#
_cell.length_a   1.000
_cell.length_b   1.000
_cell.length_c   1.000
_cell.angle_alpha   90.00
_cell.angle_beta   90.00
_cell.angle_gamma   90.00
#
_symmetry.space_group_name_H-M   'P 1'
#
loop_
_entity.id
_entity.type
_entity.pdbx_description
1 polymer ?
#
loop_
_entity_poly.entity_id
_entity_poly.type
_entity_poly.pdbx_seq_one_letter_code
_entity_poly.pdbx_strand_id
1 'polypeptide(L)'
;VSDTLIEPPTPPAPGDATRRHSQSIDTSDTRYRVHVGGTVDGQSLRDPVGYGNFSQSWENNLWTRLENTGEEAVVNPWIHVDGRCRWHCVEQVLDDVLEAGMSDADKARAIWEFARRHRYHSTTADDEVKDTVKMLNVYGYTLCWDEAYTLSNLWQAAGLRIRRGLPHGHCTTEVFYDGGWHLLDSDEHLLVLDRDNETIVGETEISRDHDLMKRSHAYGVLSHEDRTRSEAAASLFCHTGGRAGSRPRIGDHRMDLTLRPGEALVWGWQERGRYHGYGDPPPRFCNGELVWSPPIDHTCERWTEAAEGARCDATGLIADSLTWRLLAPYVMVGGRLELTADGSPIRVDLSRDGGAWAVVADHLHGGVTLDLDR
;
A
#
# COMPACT_ATOMS: atom_id res chain seq x y z
N VAL A 1 11.00 29.25 3.15
CA VAL A 1 10.83 28.17 2.16
C VAL A 1 12.17 27.96 1.48
N SER A 2 12.93 26.94 1.86
CA SER A 2 14.17 26.66 1.14
C SER A 2 13.76 26.17 -0.25
N ASP A 3 14.17 26.93 -1.26
CA ASP A 3 14.09 26.58 -2.67
C ASP A 3 15.10 25.47 -3.02
N THR A 4 15.34 24.54 -2.08
CA THR A 4 16.06 23.31 -2.32
C THR A 4 15.17 22.48 -3.23
N LEU A 5 15.36 22.73 -4.52
CA LEU A 5 14.93 21.87 -5.61
C LEU A 5 15.20 20.42 -5.20
N ILE A 6 14.15 19.73 -4.77
CA ILE A 6 14.20 18.28 -4.66
C ILE A 6 14.33 17.82 -6.11
N GLU A 7 15.55 17.44 -6.50
CA GLU A 7 15.76 16.72 -7.75
C GLU A 7 14.78 15.55 -7.79
N PRO A 8 14.19 15.24 -8.95
CA PRO A 8 13.23 14.15 -9.04
C PRO A 8 13.88 12.91 -8.43
N PRO A 9 13.27 12.28 -7.40
CA PRO A 9 13.86 11.10 -6.79
C PRO A 9 14.13 10.08 -7.89
N THR A 10 13.13 9.79 -8.74
CA THR A 10 13.30 8.92 -9.92
C THR A 10 13.94 9.68 -11.10
N PRO A 11 15.08 9.24 -11.66
CA PRO A 11 15.65 9.85 -12.86
C PRO A 11 14.78 9.57 -14.10
N PRO A 12 14.69 10.51 -15.06
CA PRO A 12 13.98 10.28 -16.31
C PRO A 12 14.70 9.22 -17.17
N ALA A 13 13.96 8.59 -18.08
CA ALA A 13 14.57 7.72 -19.08
C ALA A 13 15.56 8.51 -19.96
N PRO A 14 16.62 7.88 -20.49
CA PRO A 14 17.61 8.57 -21.32
C PRO A 14 16.97 9.28 -22.52
N GLY A 15 17.16 10.59 -22.60
CA GLY A 15 16.61 11.43 -23.67
C GLY A 15 15.27 12.09 -23.35
N ASP A 16 14.61 11.72 -22.24
CA ASP A 16 13.35 12.33 -21.84
C ASP A 16 13.56 13.67 -21.11
N ALA A 17 12.79 14.67 -21.50
CA ALA A 17 12.77 15.95 -20.82
C ALA A 17 11.92 15.87 -19.54
N THR A 18 12.49 16.24 -18.39
CA THR A 18 11.72 16.37 -17.15
C THR A 18 10.87 17.64 -17.17
N ARG A 19 9.59 17.51 -16.81
CA ARG A 19 8.67 18.64 -16.62
C ARG A 19 8.11 18.61 -15.20
N ARG A 20 7.83 19.79 -14.65
CA ARG A 20 7.22 19.96 -13.34
C ARG A 20 5.92 20.74 -13.46
N HIS A 21 4.90 20.28 -12.76
CA HIS A 21 3.68 21.03 -12.50
C HIS A 21 3.58 21.30 -11.00
N SER A 22 3.16 22.51 -10.63
CA SER A 22 2.94 22.90 -9.24
C SER A 22 1.62 23.65 -9.15
N GLN A 23 0.82 23.31 -8.15
CA GLN A 23 -0.48 23.90 -7.90
C GLN A 23 -0.59 24.23 -6.40
N SER A 24 -0.83 25.50 -6.08
CA SER A 24 -1.21 25.91 -4.73
C SER A 24 -2.71 25.66 -4.53
N ILE A 25 -3.06 25.13 -3.36
CA ILE A 25 -4.43 24.74 -3.01
C ILE A 25 -4.76 25.39 -1.67
N ASP A 26 -5.80 26.22 -1.65
CA ASP A 26 -6.29 26.95 -0.48
C ASP A 26 -7.77 26.62 -0.15
N THR A 27 -8.33 25.61 -0.84
CA THR A 27 -9.69 25.12 -0.63
C THR A 27 -9.68 23.62 -0.33
N SER A 28 -10.79 23.11 0.21
CA SER A 28 -10.92 21.69 0.59
C SER A 28 -11.07 20.71 -0.58
N ASP A 29 -11.48 21.19 -1.76
CA ASP A 29 -11.57 20.37 -2.98
C ASP A 29 -11.14 21.21 -4.17
N THR A 30 -10.07 20.78 -4.85
CA THR A 30 -9.56 21.43 -6.05
C THR A 30 -9.32 20.38 -7.12
N ARG A 31 -9.79 20.69 -8.34
CA ARG A 31 -9.53 19.89 -9.54
C ARG A 31 -8.66 20.69 -10.49
N TYR A 32 -7.58 20.07 -10.95
CA TYR A 32 -6.72 20.61 -11.98
C TYR A 32 -6.35 19.51 -12.97
N ARG A 33 -5.84 19.91 -14.14
CA ARG A 33 -5.42 18.98 -15.19
C ARG A 33 -3.94 19.14 -15.44
N VAL A 34 -3.22 18.03 -15.40
CA VAL A 34 -1.82 17.96 -15.86
C VAL A 34 -1.84 17.44 -17.29
N HIS A 35 -1.33 18.23 -18.24
CA HIS A 35 -1.17 17.76 -19.61
C HIS A 35 0.15 17.01 -19.76
N VAL A 36 0.06 15.68 -19.84
CA VAL A 36 1.17 14.81 -20.21
C VAL A 36 1.11 14.67 -21.74
N GLY A 37 2.11 15.20 -22.44
CA GLY A 37 2.21 15.03 -23.89
C GLY A 37 2.64 13.60 -24.26
N GLY A 38 2.44 13.21 -25.53
CA GLY A 38 2.80 11.89 -26.03
C GLY A 38 1.58 11.03 -26.38
N THR A 39 1.82 9.76 -26.74
CA THR A 39 0.77 8.80 -27.13
C THR A 39 0.75 7.54 -26.27
N VAL A 40 1.62 7.47 -25.25
CA VAL A 40 1.76 6.36 -24.30
C VAL A 40 1.94 6.94 -22.89
N ASP A 41 1.53 6.18 -21.89
CA ASP A 41 1.73 6.41 -20.45
C ASP A 41 2.35 5.16 -19.78
N GLY A 42 2.72 5.27 -18.51
CA GLY A 42 3.28 4.14 -17.76
C GLY A 42 2.36 2.92 -17.72
N GLN A 43 1.05 3.13 -17.66
CA GLN A 43 0.06 2.04 -17.66
C GLN A 43 0.00 1.30 -19.00
N SER A 44 0.11 2.00 -20.12
CA SER A 44 0.12 1.42 -21.48
C SER A 44 1.39 0.63 -21.78
N LEU A 45 2.48 0.91 -21.07
CA LEU A 45 3.77 0.25 -21.19
C LEU A 45 4.04 -0.75 -20.05
N ARG A 46 2.98 -1.14 -19.32
CA ARG A 46 2.98 -2.11 -18.24
C ARG A 46 2.30 -3.40 -18.69
N ASP A 47 2.90 -4.55 -18.38
CA ASP A 47 2.23 -5.83 -18.58
C ASP A 47 0.92 -5.88 -17.76
N PRO A 48 -0.09 -6.67 -18.18
CA PRO A 48 -1.23 -6.97 -17.34
C PRO A 48 -0.80 -7.46 -15.95
N VAL A 49 -1.45 -6.96 -14.90
CA VAL A 49 -1.24 -7.48 -13.54
C VAL A 49 -1.75 -8.92 -13.49
N GLY A 50 -0.84 -9.86 -13.22
CA GLY A 50 -1.07 -11.31 -13.22
C GLY A 50 -0.63 -11.96 -11.91
N TYR A 51 -0.44 -13.29 -11.90
CA TYR A 51 0.05 -14.04 -10.73
C TYR A 51 1.42 -13.53 -10.27
N GLY A 52 2.39 -13.57 -11.17
CA GLY A 52 3.73 -13.06 -10.93
C GLY A 52 3.81 -11.54 -11.08
N ASN A 53 4.96 -10.99 -10.71
CA ASN A 53 5.25 -9.59 -10.97
C ASN A 53 5.18 -9.27 -12.47
N PHE A 54 4.78 -8.04 -12.78
CA PHE A 54 4.63 -7.52 -14.14
C PHE A 54 5.83 -6.63 -14.50
N SER A 55 6.14 -6.49 -15.79
CA SER A 55 7.15 -5.55 -16.29
C SER A 55 6.50 -4.21 -16.67
N GLN A 56 7.28 -3.13 -16.64
CA GLN A 56 6.87 -1.80 -17.05
C GLN A 56 8.12 -1.12 -17.55
N SER A 57 8.16 -0.85 -18.84
CA SER A 57 9.38 -0.34 -19.48
C SER A 57 9.55 1.16 -19.32
N TRP A 58 8.50 1.88 -18.90
CA TRP A 58 8.52 3.33 -18.79
C TRP A 58 7.47 3.86 -17.81
N GLU A 59 7.73 5.00 -17.19
CA GLU A 59 6.84 5.69 -16.26
C GLU A 59 6.94 7.20 -16.48
N ASN A 60 5.81 7.86 -16.73
CA ASN A 60 5.75 9.28 -17.02
C ASN A 60 5.59 10.15 -15.77
N ASN A 61 5.05 9.59 -14.69
CA ASN A 61 5.04 10.24 -13.38
C ASN A 61 6.33 9.85 -12.66
N LEU A 62 7.32 10.73 -12.55
CA LEU A 62 8.56 10.38 -11.85
C LEU A 62 8.40 10.42 -10.33
N TRP A 63 7.58 11.34 -9.83
CA TRP A 63 7.29 11.54 -8.41
C TRP A 63 6.11 12.49 -8.22
N THR A 64 5.54 12.47 -7.02
CA THR A 64 4.49 13.39 -6.60
C THR A 64 4.79 13.89 -5.19
N ARG A 65 4.57 15.18 -4.91
CA ARG A 65 4.70 15.76 -3.56
C ARG A 65 3.44 16.50 -3.18
N LEU A 66 2.97 16.23 -1.97
CA LEU A 66 1.87 16.90 -1.31
C LEU A 66 2.41 17.51 -0.03
N GLU A 67 2.40 18.84 0.05
CA GLU A 67 3.07 19.61 1.11
C GLU A 67 2.12 20.63 1.73
N ASN A 68 2.18 20.77 3.04
CA ASN A 68 1.53 21.86 3.76
C ASN A 68 2.46 23.08 3.85
N THR A 69 2.20 24.07 3.02
CA THR A 69 2.91 25.36 3.00
C THR A 69 2.23 26.45 3.82
N GLY A 70 1.12 26.15 4.49
CA GLY A 70 0.37 27.07 5.34
C GLY A 70 0.81 27.04 6.81
N GLU A 71 0.03 27.71 7.66
CA GLU A 71 0.28 27.84 9.10
C GLU A 71 -0.59 26.93 9.97
N GLU A 72 -1.58 26.25 9.35
CA GLU A 72 -2.55 25.39 10.02
C GLU A 72 -2.40 23.94 9.57
N ALA A 73 -2.82 23.01 10.43
CA ALA A 73 -2.79 21.58 10.10
C ALA A 73 -3.79 21.25 8.98
N VAL A 74 -3.36 20.46 8.00
CA VAL A 74 -4.22 19.95 6.93
C VAL A 74 -4.56 18.50 7.22
N VAL A 75 -5.85 18.23 7.45
CA VAL A 75 -6.35 16.91 7.83
C VAL A 75 -6.80 16.13 6.58
N ASN A 76 -6.31 14.90 6.45
CA ASN A 76 -6.57 13.94 5.39
C ASN A 76 -6.44 14.50 3.96
N PRO A 77 -5.34 15.19 3.61
CA PRO A 77 -5.13 15.62 2.24
C PRO A 77 -4.89 14.40 1.34
N TRP A 78 -5.59 14.33 0.22
CA TRP A 78 -5.50 13.20 -0.71
C TRP A 78 -5.55 13.64 -2.17
N ILE A 79 -4.90 12.86 -3.04
CA ILE A 79 -4.90 13.08 -4.49
C ILE A 79 -5.68 11.96 -5.16
N HIS A 80 -6.73 12.32 -5.89
CA HIS A 80 -7.46 11.38 -6.75
C HIS A 80 -7.10 11.63 -8.21
N VAL A 81 -6.68 10.59 -8.91
CA VAL A 81 -6.37 10.65 -10.35
C VAL A 81 -7.56 10.10 -11.13
N ASP A 82 -8.10 10.91 -12.03
CA ASP A 82 -9.26 10.58 -12.89
C ASP A 82 -10.49 10.04 -12.14
N GLY A 83 -10.64 10.45 -10.88
CA GLY A 83 -11.75 10.06 -10.00
C GLY A 83 -11.69 8.60 -9.52
N ARG A 84 -10.61 7.87 -9.77
CA ARG A 84 -10.44 6.44 -9.43
C ARG A 84 -9.57 6.22 -8.19
N CYS A 85 -9.53 4.98 -7.74
CA CYS A 85 -8.64 4.45 -6.69
C CYS A 85 -8.79 5.18 -5.35
N ARG A 86 -10.04 5.27 -4.87
CA ARG A 86 -10.36 5.86 -3.56
C ARG A 86 -10.17 4.80 -2.48
N TRP A 87 -8.94 4.38 -2.24
CA TRP A 87 -8.66 3.25 -1.35
C TRP A 87 -8.25 3.70 0.05
N HIS A 88 -8.90 4.73 0.57
CA HIS A 88 -8.56 5.27 1.90
C HIS A 88 -9.00 4.33 3.03
N CYS A 89 -10.05 3.55 2.81
CA CYS A 89 -10.58 2.54 3.73
C CYS A 89 -11.36 1.48 2.94
N VAL A 90 -11.69 0.35 3.59
CA VAL A 90 -12.43 -0.76 2.97
C VAL A 90 -13.77 -0.33 2.37
N GLU A 91 -14.49 0.58 3.03
CA GLU A 91 -15.78 1.08 2.52
C GLU A 91 -15.61 1.78 1.16
N GLN A 92 -14.61 2.65 1.02
CA GLN A 92 -14.37 3.35 -0.24
C GLN A 92 -13.82 2.42 -1.33
N VAL A 93 -13.06 1.39 -0.95
CA VAL A 93 -12.70 0.32 -1.90
C VAL A 93 -13.96 -0.35 -2.46
N LEU A 94 -14.94 -0.66 -1.60
CA LEU A 94 -16.19 -1.25 -2.06
C LEU A 94 -17.06 -0.28 -2.88
N ASP A 95 -17.07 1.01 -2.57
CA ASP A 95 -17.76 2.02 -3.39
C ASP A 95 -17.21 2.08 -4.84
N ASP A 96 -15.91 1.83 -5.02
CA ASP A 96 -15.27 1.77 -6.33
C ASP A 96 -15.55 0.44 -7.07
N VAL A 97 -15.85 -0.65 -6.33
CA VAL A 97 -15.97 -2.02 -6.88
C VAL A 97 -17.42 -2.44 -7.10
N LEU A 98 -18.34 -1.97 -6.27
CA LEU A 98 -19.73 -2.44 -6.24
C LEU A 98 -20.68 -1.39 -6.80
N GLU A 99 -21.69 -1.87 -7.53
CA GLU A 99 -22.81 -1.05 -8.00
C GLU A 99 -24.11 -1.41 -7.25
N ALA A 100 -24.99 -0.43 -7.13
CA ALA A 100 -26.30 -0.64 -6.53
C ALA A 100 -27.10 -1.70 -7.31
N GLY A 101 -27.65 -2.69 -6.61
CA GLY A 101 -28.47 -3.75 -7.20
C GLY A 101 -27.71 -4.99 -7.69
N MET A 102 -26.38 -5.04 -7.53
CA MET A 102 -25.61 -6.27 -7.79
C MET A 102 -26.14 -7.44 -6.94
N SER A 103 -26.28 -8.60 -7.57
CA SER A 103 -26.53 -9.87 -6.87
C SER A 103 -25.33 -10.24 -6.00
N ASP A 104 -25.51 -11.17 -5.06
CA ASP A 104 -24.40 -11.64 -4.22
C ASP A 104 -23.31 -12.34 -5.06
N ALA A 105 -23.69 -13.04 -6.14
CA ALA A 105 -22.76 -13.60 -7.12
C ALA A 105 -21.96 -12.52 -7.85
N ASP A 106 -22.63 -11.45 -8.30
CA ASP A 106 -21.97 -10.33 -9.00
C ASP A 106 -21.01 -9.57 -8.08
N LYS A 107 -21.41 -9.30 -6.83
CA LYS A 107 -20.51 -8.71 -5.82
C LYS A 107 -19.29 -9.58 -5.60
N ALA A 108 -19.49 -10.89 -5.43
CA ALA A 108 -18.42 -11.83 -5.17
C ALA A 108 -17.39 -11.83 -6.31
N ARG A 109 -17.88 -11.86 -7.56
CA ARG A 109 -17.05 -11.83 -8.77
C ARG A 109 -16.37 -10.48 -8.99
N ALA A 110 -17.06 -9.37 -8.76
CA ALA A 110 -16.48 -8.03 -8.89
C ALA A 110 -15.32 -7.83 -7.91
N ILE A 111 -15.49 -8.26 -6.66
CA ILE A 111 -14.45 -8.23 -5.62
C ILE A 111 -13.26 -9.12 -5.99
N TRP A 112 -13.51 -10.35 -6.44
CA TRP A 112 -12.44 -11.25 -6.90
C TRP A 112 -11.65 -10.67 -8.08
N GLU A 113 -12.35 -10.12 -9.06
CA GLU A 113 -11.75 -9.51 -10.25
C GLU A 113 -10.94 -8.26 -9.89
N PHE A 114 -11.44 -7.46 -8.95
CA PHE A 114 -10.69 -6.35 -8.39
C PHE A 114 -9.42 -6.84 -7.69
N ALA A 115 -9.53 -7.76 -6.74
CA ALA A 115 -8.41 -8.22 -5.92
C ALA A 115 -7.27 -8.77 -6.80
N ARG A 116 -7.57 -9.70 -7.71
CA ARG A 116 -6.56 -10.34 -8.57
C ARG A 116 -5.84 -9.37 -9.53
N ARG A 117 -6.47 -8.24 -9.89
CA ARG A 117 -5.91 -7.21 -10.80
C ARG A 117 -5.08 -6.14 -10.10
N HIS A 118 -5.04 -6.12 -8.77
CA HIS A 118 -4.34 -5.11 -7.99
C HIS A 118 -3.19 -5.66 -7.13
N ARG A 119 -2.83 -6.93 -7.32
CA ARG A 119 -1.69 -7.56 -6.63
C ARG A 119 -0.89 -8.49 -7.51
N TYR A 120 0.33 -8.80 -7.11
CA TYR A 120 1.08 -9.98 -7.54
C TYR A 120 1.47 -10.86 -6.33
N HIS A 121 1.93 -12.08 -6.59
CA HIS A 121 2.27 -13.07 -5.56
C HIS A 121 3.64 -12.76 -4.93
N SER A 122 3.64 -12.32 -3.67
CA SER A 122 4.84 -12.01 -2.87
C SER A 122 4.46 -11.88 -1.38
N THR A 123 5.41 -11.71 -0.46
CA THR A 123 5.10 -11.62 0.97
C THR A 123 6.04 -10.69 1.72
N THR A 124 5.55 -10.07 2.78
CA THR A 124 6.36 -9.44 3.83
C THR A 124 6.86 -10.46 4.86
N ALA A 125 6.36 -11.70 4.81
CA ALA A 125 6.56 -12.78 5.79
C ALA A 125 6.07 -12.45 7.22
N ASP A 126 5.12 -11.53 7.32
CA ASP A 126 4.37 -11.19 8.53
C ASP A 126 2.89 -10.93 8.20
N ASP A 127 2.17 -10.35 9.15
CA ASP A 127 0.73 -10.13 9.04
C ASP A 127 0.36 -8.76 8.42
N GLU A 128 1.33 -7.94 8.04
CA GLU A 128 1.12 -6.54 7.67
C GLU A 128 0.29 -6.40 6.38
N VAL A 129 0.49 -7.29 5.40
CA VAL A 129 -0.23 -7.30 4.11
C VAL A 129 -1.60 -7.98 4.17
N LYS A 130 -2.03 -8.50 5.33
CA LYS A 130 -3.42 -8.96 5.53
C LYS A 130 -4.42 -7.82 5.59
N ASP A 131 -3.95 -6.63 5.98
CA ASP A 131 -4.76 -5.43 5.91
C ASP A 131 -4.94 -5.02 4.44
N THR A 132 -6.19 -5.05 3.98
CA THR A 132 -6.54 -4.80 2.57
C THR A 132 -6.19 -3.37 2.14
N VAL A 133 -6.26 -2.40 3.03
CA VAL A 133 -5.96 -1.00 2.72
C VAL A 133 -4.45 -0.82 2.58
N LYS A 134 -3.65 -1.40 3.47
CA LYS A 134 -2.18 -1.41 3.33
C LYS A 134 -1.73 -2.19 2.10
N MET A 135 -2.33 -3.35 1.85
CA MET A 135 -2.06 -4.13 0.64
C MET A 135 -2.21 -3.27 -0.62
N LEU A 136 -3.29 -2.49 -0.73
CA LEU A 136 -3.56 -1.67 -1.92
C LEU A 136 -2.69 -0.40 -2.01
N ASN A 137 -2.38 0.25 -0.89
CA ASN A 137 -1.73 1.56 -0.89
C ASN A 137 -0.22 1.53 -0.60
N VAL A 138 0.29 0.45 -0.01
CA VAL A 138 1.68 0.36 0.47
C VAL A 138 2.46 -0.72 -0.28
N TYR A 139 1.87 -1.89 -0.53
CA TYR A 139 2.62 -3.06 -0.99
C TYR A 139 2.33 -3.45 -2.44
N GLY A 140 1.06 -3.57 -2.83
CA GLY A 140 0.63 -4.05 -4.15
C GLY A 140 0.90 -5.54 -4.38
N TYR A 141 1.07 -6.32 -3.32
CA TYR A 141 1.29 -7.77 -3.38
C TYR A 141 0.78 -8.50 -2.12
N THR A 142 0.50 -9.78 -2.28
CA THR A 142 0.04 -10.70 -1.22
C THR A 142 0.51 -12.13 -1.51
N LEU A 143 0.61 -12.95 -0.47
CA LEU A 143 0.73 -14.40 -0.58
C LEU A 143 -0.65 -15.03 -0.42
N CYS A 144 -0.83 -16.30 -0.78
CA CYS A 144 -2.10 -17.02 -0.64
C CYS A 144 -2.80 -16.82 0.71
N TRP A 145 -2.04 -16.82 1.81
CA TRP A 145 -2.59 -16.62 3.14
C TRP A 145 -3.20 -15.22 3.32
N ASP A 146 -2.49 -14.19 2.89
CA ASP A 146 -2.88 -12.79 3.03
C ASP A 146 -3.98 -12.43 2.03
N GLU A 147 -3.92 -13.00 0.83
CA GLU A 147 -4.92 -12.80 -0.20
C GLU A 147 -6.27 -13.43 0.16
N ALA A 148 -6.25 -14.59 0.81
CA ALA A 148 -7.45 -15.17 1.39
C ALA A 148 -8.09 -14.26 2.45
N TYR A 149 -7.29 -13.44 3.15
CA TYR A 149 -7.79 -12.40 4.06
C TYR A 149 -8.36 -11.20 3.29
N THR A 150 -7.68 -10.69 2.25
CA THR A 150 -8.18 -9.62 1.37
C THR A 150 -9.59 -9.93 0.87
N LEU A 151 -9.79 -11.09 0.25
CA LEU A 151 -11.12 -11.51 -0.22
C LEU A 151 -12.12 -11.63 0.94
N SER A 152 -11.71 -12.23 2.05
CA SER A 152 -12.60 -12.38 3.20
C SER A 152 -13.03 -11.04 3.80
N ASN A 153 -12.14 -10.04 3.86
CA ASN A 153 -12.43 -8.72 4.40
C ASN A 153 -13.43 -7.99 3.52
N LEU A 154 -13.19 -7.98 2.20
CA LEU A 154 -14.04 -7.33 1.20
C LEU A 154 -15.41 -8.01 1.11
N TRP A 155 -15.47 -9.34 0.99
CA TRP A 155 -16.74 -10.06 0.93
C TRP A 155 -17.57 -9.89 2.21
N GLN A 156 -16.94 -10.01 3.39
CA GLN A 156 -17.66 -9.75 4.63
C GLN A 156 -18.15 -8.30 4.67
N ALA A 157 -17.34 -7.32 4.26
CA ALA A 157 -17.74 -5.90 4.25
C ALA A 157 -18.89 -5.63 3.27
N ALA A 158 -18.96 -6.38 2.16
CA ALA A 158 -20.09 -6.40 1.23
C ALA A 158 -21.33 -7.18 1.73
N GLY A 159 -21.28 -7.71 2.95
CA GLY A 159 -22.39 -8.46 3.57
C GLY A 159 -22.47 -9.94 3.15
N LEU A 160 -21.48 -10.45 2.44
CA LEU A 160 -21.46 -11.84 1.97
C LEU A 160 -20.97 -12.78 3.07
N ARG A 161 -21.55 -13.98 3.10
CA ARG A 161 -21.12 -15.05 4.01
C ARG A 161 -19.90 -15.73 3.43
N ILE A 162 -18.88 -15.92 4.27
CA ILE A 162 -17.64 -16.60 3.88
C ILE A 162 -17.36 -17.81 4.79
N ARG A 163 -16.61 -18.78 4.26
CA ARG A 163 -15.97 -19.83 5.05
C ARG A 163 -14.52 -20.01 4.63
N ARG A 164 -13.73 -20.58 5.53
CA ARG A 164 -12.34 -20.94 5.23
C ARG A 164 -12.30 -22.17 4.30
N GLY A 165 -11.47 -22.10 3.27
CA GLY A 165 -11.09 -23.24 2.44
C GLY A 165 -10.00 -24.10 3.10
N LEU A 166 -9.84 -25.35 2.65
CA LEU A 166 -8.89 -26.32 3.22
C LEU A 166 -8.01 -26.98 2.13
N PRO A 167 -7.35 -26.23 1.24
CA PRO A 167 -6.36 -26.80 0.34
C PRO A 167 -5.07 -27.17 1.09
N HIS A 168 -4.23 -27.97 0.44
CA HIS A 168 -2.92 -28.40 0.92
C HIS A 168 -1.81 -27.52 0.32
N GLY A 169 -0.99 -26.90 1.17
CA GLY A 169 0.10 -26.01 0.72
C GLY A 169 -0.38 -24.67 0.15
N HIS A 170 -1.67 -24.37 0.28
CA HIS A 170 -2.31 -23.16 -0.22
C HIS A 170 -3.30 -22.62 0.82
N CYS A 171 -3.82 -21.41 0.62
CA CYS A 171 -4.80 -20.79 1.51
C CYS A 171 -5.85 -20.04 0.70
N THR A 172 -7.11 -20.32 1.01
CA THR A 172 -8.27 -19.83 0.25
C THR A 172 -9.41 -19.44 1.19
N THR A 173 -10.41 -18.79 0.60
CA THR A 173 -11.70 -18.46 1.22
C THR A 173 -12.80 -18.75 0.20
N GLU A 174 -13.90 -19.36 0.64
CA GLU A 174 -15.09 -19.57 -0.18
C GLU A 174 -16.20 -18.60 0.24
N VAL A 175 -17.05 -18.22 -0.70
CA VAL A 175 -18.17 -17.29 -0.51
C VAL A 175 -19.50 -18.01 -0.81
N PHE A 176 -20.56 -17.67 -0.06
CA PHE A 176 -21.88 -18.29 -0.22
C PHE A 176 -22.84 -17.36 -0.94
N TYR A 177 -23.42 -17.84 -2.04
CA TYR A 177 -24.53 -17.23 -2.75
C TYR A 177 -25.33 -18.33 -3.48
N ASP A 178 -26.54 -18.04 -3.94
CA ASP A 178 -27.40 -18.97 -4.71
C ASP A 178 -27.54 -20.39 -4.13
N GLY A 179 -27.45 -20.51 -2.80
CA GLY A 179 -27.59 -21.78 -2.08
C GLY A 179 -26.32 -22.64 -2.01
N GLY A 180 -25.20 -22.20 -2.60
CA GLY A 180 -23.94 -22.93 -2.70
C GLY A 180 -22.74 -22.18 -2.12
N TRP A 181 -21.63 -22.90 -1.96
CA TRP A 181 -20.33 -22.32 -1.65
C TRP A 181 -19.49 -22.31 -2.92
N HIS A 182 -18.82 -21.19 -3.19
CA HIS A 182 -18.10 -20.94 -4.43
C HIS A 182 -16.65 -20.54 -4.13
N LEU A 183 -15.70 -21.09 -4.87
CA LEU A 183 -14.29 -20.73 -4.80
C LEU A 183 -13.97 -19.70 -5.89
N LEU A 184 -13.59 -18.51 -5.44
CA LEU A 184 -13.04 -17.44 -6.26
C LEU A 184 -11.68 -17.09 -5.66
N ASP A 185 -10.62 -17.71 -6.17
CA ASP A 185 -9.27 -17.55 -5.61
C ASP A 185 -8.51 -16.49 -6.42
N SER A 186 -8.27 -15.34 -5.82
CA SER A 186 -7.55 -14.24 -6.46
C SER A 186 -6.04 -14.38 -6.39
N ASP A 187 -5.50 -15.26 -5.54
CA ASP A 187 -4.06 -15.49 -5.48
C ASP A 187 -3.59 -16.25 -6.72
N GLU A 188 -4.16 -17.43 -6.97
CA GLU A 188 -3.88 -18.23 -8.16
C GLU A 188 -4.67 -17.80 -9.41
N HIS A 189 -5.44 -16.70 -9.32
CA HIS A 189 -6.30 -16.17 -10.41
C HIS A 189 -7.34 -17.20 -10.89
N LEU A 190 -7.84 -18.02 -9.99
CA LEU A 190 -8.71 -19.14 -10.29
C LEU A 190 -10.19 -18.79 -10.13
N LEU A 191 -10.93 -19.11 -11.20
CA LEU A 191 -12.37 -19.29 -11.21
C LEU A 191 -12.60 -20.64 -11.91
N VAL A 192 -13.20 -21.58 -11.18
CA VAL A 192 -13.43 -22.94 -11.68
C VAL A 192 -14.90 -23.12 -11.95
N LEU A 193 -15.22 -23.49 -13.20
CA LEU A 193 -16.60 -23.74 -13.62
C LEU A 193 -16.93 -25.22 -13.50
N ASP A 194 -18.18 -25.52 -13.19
CA ASP A 194 -18.72 -26.86 -13.25
C ASP A 194 -18.79 -27.37 -14.70
N ARG A 195 -19.33 -28.56 -14.89
CA ARG A 195 -19.56 -29.18 -16.21
C ARG A 195 -20.60 -28.44 -17.04
N ASP A 196 -21.47 -27.64 -16.42
CA ASP A 196 -22.42 -26.78 -17.10
C ASP A 196 -21.77 -25.56 -17.79
N ASN A 197 -20.52 -25.23 -17.44
CA ASN A 197 -19.80 -24.02 -17.88
C ASN A 197 -20.44 -22.69 -17.45
N GLU A 198 -21.27 -22.71 -16.41
CA GLU A 198 -21.96 -21.53 -15.90
C GLU A 198 -21.73 -21.38 -14.39
N THR A 199 -21.85 -22.47 -13.64
CA THR A 199 -21.75 -22.44 -12.19
C THR A 199 -20.30 -22.43 -11.74
N ILE A 200 -19.92 -21.45 -10.91
CA ILE A 200 -18.61 -21.48 -10.22
C ILE A 200 -18.68 -22.55 -9.13
N VAL A 201 -17.71 -23.45 -9.04
CA VAL A 201 -17.73 -24.51 -8.04
C VAL A 201 -17.00 -24.12 -6.75
N GLY A 202 -17.34 -24.78 -5.65
CA GLY A 202 -16.58 -24.73 -4.41
C GLY A 202 -15.44 -25.74 -4.40
N GLU A 203 -14.67 -25.74 -3.31
CA GLU A 203 -13.56 -26.68 -3.15
C GLU A 203 -14.02 -28.13 -3.02
N THR A 204 -15.26 -28.37 -2.59
CA THR A 204 -15.80 -29.72 -2.43
C THR A 204 -15.87 -30.43 -3.77
N GLU A 205 -16.39 -29.74 -4.79
CA GLU A 205 -16.54 -30.25 -6.15
C GLU A 205 -15.15 -30.42 -6.77
N ILE A 206 -14.26 -29.43 -6.61
CA ILE A 206 -12.87 -29.52 -7.10
C ILE A 206 -12.14 -30.72 -6.48
N SER A 207 -12.28 -30.94 -5.16
CA SER A 207 -11.61 -32.06 -4.47
C SER A 207 -12.12 -33.43 -4.92
N ARG A 208 -13.33 -33.51 -5.48
CA ARG A 208 -13.92 -34.75 -6.00
C ARG A 208 -13.60 -34.96 -7.47
N ASP A 209 -13.51 -33.89 -8.25
CA ASP A 209 -13.24 -33.90 -9.67
C ASP A 209 -12.18 -32.85 -10.04
N HIS A 210 -10.91 -33.25 -9.94
CA HIS A 210 -9.77 -32.42 -10.32
C HIS A 210 -9.79 -31.99 -11.79
N ASP A 211 -10.54 -32.65 -12.67
CA ASP A 211 -10.64 -32.23 -14.07
C ASP A 211 -11.39 -30.91 -14.21
N LEU A 212 -12.25 -30.54 -13.25
CA LEU A 212 -12.85 -29.19 -13.20
C LEU A 212 -11.77 -28.11 -13.15
N MET A 213 -10.79 -28.24 -12.24
CA MET A 213 -9.67 -27.31 -12.11
C MET A 213 -8.77 -27.31 -13.35
N LYS A 214 -8.50 -28.49 -13.92
CA LYS A 214 -7.57 -28.63 -15.04
C LYS A 214 -8.09 -28.03 -16.36
N ARG A 215 -9.38 -27.70 -16.41
CA ARG A 215 -10.02 -26.96 -17.51
C ARG A 215 -9.93 -25.44 -17.33
N SER A 216 -9.52 -24.97 -16.16
CA SER A 216 -9.27 -23.57 -15.86
C SER A 216 -7.82 -23.18 -16.16
N HIS A 217 -7.55 -21.87 -16.15
CA HIS A 217 -6.23 -21.29 -16.37
C HIS A 217 -5.68 -20.70 -15.07
N ALA A 218 -4.88 -21.50 -14.35
CA ALA A 218 -4.24 -21.10 -13.11
C ALA A 218 -3.05 -20.15 -13.34
N TYR A 219 -2.73 -19.34 -12.34
CA TYR A 219 -1.57 -18.46 -12.28
C TYR A 219 -1.59 -17.28 -13.27
N GLY A 220 -2.80 -16.82 -13.62
CA GLY A 220 -3.04 -15.53 -14.27
C GLY A 220 -2.63 -15.44 -15.75
N VAL A 221 -3.04 -14.37 -16.42
CA VAL A 221 -3.03 -14.24 -17.90
C VAL A 221 -1.64 -14.31 -18.56
N LEU A 222 -0.57 -14.06 -17.81
CA LEU A 222 0.81 -14.14 -18.31
C LEU A 222 1.41 -15.55 -18.21
N SER A 223 0.69 -16.49 -17.59
CA SER A 223 1.12 -17.87 -17.51
C SER A 223 0.93 -18.59 -18.84
N HIS A 224 1.95 -19.32 -19.28
CA HIS A 224 1.82 -20.22 -20.42
C HIS A 224 0.92 -21.41 -20.06
N GLU A 225 0.23 -21.96 -21.07
CA GLU A 225 -0.46 -23.23 -20.94
C GLU A 225 0.54 -24.35 -20.64
N ASP A 226 0.36 -25.01 -19.50
CA ASP A 226 1.23 -26.08 -19.04
C ASP A 226 0.41 -27.12 -18.28
N ARG A 227 0.35 -28.33 -18.83
CA ARG A 227 -0.42 -29.42 -18.23
C ARG A 227 0.10 -29.80 -16.85
N THR A 228 1.42 -29.77 -16.63
CA THR A 228 2.02 -30.09 -15.33
C THR A 228 1.58 -29.08 -14.28
N ARG A 229 1.50 -27.81 -14.67
CA ARG A 229 1.01 -26.73 -13.81
C ARG A 229 -0.48 -26.87 -13.48
N SER A 230 -1.32 -27.23 -14.46
CA SER A 230 -2.74 -27.51 -14.20
C SER A 230 -2.93 -28.70 -13.24
N GLU A 231 -2.10 -29.74 -13.37
CA GLU A 231 -2.08 -30.87 -12.43
C GLU A 231 -1.64 -30.43 -11.03
N ALA A 232 -0.61 -29.58 -10.93
CA ALA A 232 -0.14 -29.04 -9.66
C ALA A 232 -1.21 -28.20 -8.95
N ALA A 233 -1.86 -27.25 -9.65
CA ALA A 233 -2.95 -26.44 -9.10
C ALA A 233 -4.11 -27.32 -8.59
N ALA A 234 -4.51 -28.33 -9.37
CA ALA A 234 -5.55 -29.27 -8.94
C ALA A 234 -5.14 -30.07 -7.70
N SER A 235 -3.87 -30.45 -7.57
CA SER A 235 -3.38 -31.25 -6.45
C SER A 235 -3.45 -30.55 -5.09
N LEU A 236 -3.55 -29.21 -5.07
CA LEU A 236 -3.76 -28.43 -3.85
C LEU A 236 -5.11 -28.76 -3.21
N PHE A 237 -6.11 -29.19 -3.98
CA PHE A 237 -7.47 -29.40 -3.49
C PHE A 237 -7.74 -30.89 -3.27
N CYS A 238 -7.32 -31.43 -2.13
CA CYS A 238 -7.48 -32.85 -1.79
C CYS A 238 -8.36 -33.14 -0.57
N HIS A 239 -8.89 -32.09 0.08
CA HIS A 239 -9.66 -32.23 1.31
C HIS A 239 -11.11 -32.68 1.06
N THR A 240 -11.47 -33.83 1.63
CA THR A 240 -12.79 -34.48 1.47
C THR A 240 -13.71 -34.35 2.69
N GLY A 241 -13.22 -33.74 3.78
CA GLY A 241 -14.00 -33.52 5.00
C GLY A 241 -14.98 -32.34 4.92
N GLY A 242 -15.76 -32.16 5.99
CA GLY A 242 -16.66 -31.02 6.12
C GLY A 242 -15.89 -29.71 6.29
N ARG A 243 -16.31 -28.66 5.56
CA ARG A 243 -15.77 -27.30 5.67
C ARG A 243 -16.76 -26.42 6.43
N ALA A 244 -16.28 -25.70 7.43
CA ALA A 244 -17.07 -24.79 8.26
C ALA A 244 -16.20 -23.64 8.79
N GLY A 245 -16.83 -22.74 9.55
CA GLY A 245 -16.16 -21.60 10.15
C GLY A 245 -16.09 -20.40 9.23
N SER A 246 -15.25 -19.44 9.61
CA SER A 246 -15.07 -18.17 8.93
C SER A 246 -13.61 -17.72 9.10
N ARG A 247 -13.31 -16.47 8.73
CA ARG A 247 -12.05 -15.79 9.05
C ARG A 247 -12.36 -14.55 9.89
N PRO A 248 -11.57 -14.23 10.92
CA PRO A 248 -11.72 -12.94 11.59
C PRO A 248 -11.47 -11.84 10.55
N ARG A 249 -12.22 -10.74 10.65
CA ARG A 249 -11.81 -9.53 9.94
C ARG A 249 -10.49 -9.07 10.52
N ILE A 250 -9.51 -8.85 9.66
CA ILE A 250 -8.20 -8.33 10.03
C ILE A 250 -7.98 -7.06 9.23
N GLY A 251 -7.46 -6.04 9.90
CA GLY A 251 -7.19 -4.76 9.28
C GLY A 251 -8.38 -3.80 9.37
N ASP A 252 -8.17 -2.72 10.10
CA ASP A 252 -9.00 -1.53 10.18
C ASP A 252 -8.21 -0.29 9.74
N HIS A 253 -7.08 -0.50 9.04
CA HIS A 253 -6.21 0.58 8.63
C HIS A 253 -6.96 1.56 7.73
N ARG A 254 -6.65 2.82 7.93
CA ARG A 254 -7.13 3.92 7.12
C ARG A 254 -5.91 4.74 6.73
N MET A 255 -5.92 5.27 5.51
CA MET A 255 -4.86 6.17 5.04
C MET A 255 -4.96 7.58 5.65
N ASP A 256 -5.50 7.69 6.89
CA ASP A 256 -5.67 8.95 7.61
C ASP A 256 -4.28 9.56 7.88
N LEU A 257 -4.15 10.86 7.59
CA LEU A 257 -2.90 11.61 7.69
C LEU A 257 -3.21 13.06 8.01
N THR A 258 -2.46 13.66 8.91
CA THR A 258 -2.46 15.11 9.08
C THR A 258 -1.09 15.65 8.70
N LEU A 259 -1.06 16.64 7.81
CA LEU A 259 0.17 17.39 7.50
C LEU A 259 0.20 18.67 8.33
N ARG A 260 1.16 18.78 9.24
CA ARG A 260 1.52 20.02 9.93
C ARG A 260 2.23 20.98 8.99
N PRO A 261 2.33 22.27 9.34
CA PRO A 261 3.16 23.22 8.61
C PRO A 261 4.58 22.68 8.37
N GLY A 262 5.01 22.71 7.11
CA GLY A 262 6.32 22.21 6.68
C GLY A 262 6.41 20.69 6.50
N GLU A 263 5.33 19.93 6.74
CA GLU A 263 5.27 18.51 6.39
C GLU A 263 4.90 18.29 4.94
N ALA A 264 5.51 17.27 4.35
CA ALA A 264 5.21 16.81 3.01
C ALA A 264 5.30 15.31 2.88
N LEU A 265 4.36 14.73 2.14
CA LEU A 265 4.52 13.38 1.58
C LEU A 265 5.10 13.49 0.18
N VAL A 266 6.12 12.67 -0.09
CA VAL A 266 6.74 12.52 -1.39
C VAL A 266 6.60 11.06 -1.80
N TRP A 267 5.97 10.79 -2.94
CA TRP A 267 5.91 9.46 -3.56
C TRP A 267 6.88 9.41 -4.74
N GLY A 268 7.58 8.27 -4.89
CA GLY A 268 8.45 7.99 -6.03
C GLY A 268 8.61 6.48 -6.22
N TRP A 269 9.16 6.08 -7.37
CA TRP A 269 9.08 4.68 -7.86
C TRP A 269 10.43 3.94 -7.83
N GLN A 270 11.38 4.48 -7.08
CA GLN A 270 12.75 3.99 -7.05
C GLN A 270 13.05 3.17 -5.80
N GLU A 271 14.00 2.26 -5.96
CA GLU A 271 14.63 1.59 -4.83
C GLU A 271 15.49 2.60 -4.05
N ARG A 272 15.25 2.70 -2.74
CA ARG A 272 16.03 3.58 -1.84
C ARG A 272 16.85 2.79 -0.81
N GLY A 273 17.10 1.52 -1.09
CA GLY A 273 17.91 0.62 -0.26
C GLY A 273 17.26 0.16 1.06
N ARG A 274 16.01 0.57 1.35
CA ARG A 274 15.23 0.08 2.49
C ARG A 274 13.83 -0.32 2.05
N TYR A 275 13.31 -1.38 2.67
CA TYR A 275 11.97 -1.89 2.44
C TYR A 275 11.48 -2.65 3.68
N HIS A 276 10.17 -2.85 3.77
CA HIS A 276 9.55 -3.66 4.81
C HIS A 276 9.30 -5.08 4.28
N GLY A 277 9.82 -6.08 4.97
CA GLY A 277 9.62 -7.49 4.64
C GLY A 277 10.82 -8.34 5.04
N TYR A 278 10.75 -9.63 4.72
CA TYR A 278 11.81 -10.59 4.99
C TYR A 278 12.38 -11.18 3.70
N GLY A 279 13.71 -11.23 3.60
CA GLY A 279 14.41 -11.92 2.52
C GLY A 279 14.81 -11.00 1.36
N ASP A 280 14.38 -11.34 0.16
CA ASP A 280 14.66 -10.56 -1.05
C ASP A 280 13.71 -9.36 -1.13
N PRO A 281 14.18 -8.19 -1.58
CA PRO A 281 13.31 -7.04 -1.78
C PRO A 281 12.21 -7.31 -2.81
N PRO A 282 11.08 -6.61 -2.73
CA PRO A 282 10.05 -6.72 -3.75
C PRO A 282 10.62 -6.28 -5.11
N PRO A 283 10.20 -6.93 -6.21
CA PRO A 283 10.74 -6.64 -7.55
C PRO A 283 10.31 -5.27 -8.09
N ARG A 284 9.47 -4.54 -7.37
CA ARG A 284 9.09 -3.15 -7.64
C ARG A 284 9.03 -2.37 -6.34
N PHE A 285 9.48 -1.13 -6.40
CA PHE A 285 9.49 -0.21 -5.28
C PHE A 285 8.54 0.95 -5.52
N CYS A 286 7.86 1.35 -4.46
CA CYS A 286 7.22 2.66 -4.34
C CYS A 286 7.71 3.24 -3.02
N ASN A 287 8.94 3.73 -3.00
CA ASN A 287 9.53 4.27 -1.78
C ASN A 287 9.31 5.79 -1.72
N GLY A 288 8.42 6.18 -0.82
CA GLY A 288 8.15 7.57 -0.49
C GLY A 288 8.93 8.08 0.72
N GLU A 289 8.71 9.36 1.03
CA GLU A 289 9.26 10.05 2.21
C GLU A 289 8.16 10.88 2.88
N LEU A 290 8.09 10.82 4.21
CA LEU A 290 7.51 11.89 5.01
C LEU A 290 8.65 12.84 5.36
N VAL A 291 8.60 14.04 4.81
CA VAL A 291 9.58 15.10 5.05
C VAL A 291 8.97 16.11 6.00
N TRP A 292 9.69 16.50 7.04
CA TRP A 292 9.26 17.58 7.91
C TRP A 292 10.40 18.55 8.21
N SER A 293 10.19 19.81 7.87
CA SER A 293 10.99 20.93 8.36
C SER A 293 10.16 21.68 9.39
N PRO A 294 10.30 21.38 10.71
CA PRO A 294 9.48 21.99 11.74
C PRO A 294 9.67 23.52 11.74
N PRO A 295 8.58 24.31 11.88
CA PRO A 295 8.71 25.74 12.10
C PRO A 295 9.54 26.02 13.36
N ILE A 296 10.65 26.72 13.18
CA ILE A 296 11.55 27.17 14.27
C ILE A 296 11.24 28.63 14.66
N ASP A 297 9.96 28.93 14.81
CA ASP A 297 9.45 30.24 15.21
C ASP A 297 8.59 30.13 16.48
N HIS A 298 7.90 31.20 16.84
CA HIS A 298 7.03 31.26 18.02
C HIS A 298 5.90 30.21 18.04
N THR A 299 5.66 29.50 16.94
CA THR A 299 4.69 28.39 16.85
C THR A 299 5.32 27.01 17.12
N CYS A 300 6.64 26.91 17.28
CA CYS A 300 7.36 25.63 17.40
C CYS A 300 6.77 24.69 18.47
N GLU A 301 6.47 25.22 19.67
CA GLU A 301 5.89 24.44 20.77
C GLU A 301 4.57 23.77 20.39
N ARG A 302 3.73 24.42 19.56
CA ARG A 302 2.44 23.89 19.09
C ARG A 302 2.60 22.55 18.35
N TRP A 303 3.75 22.34 17.71
CA TRP A 303 4.01 21.19 16.84
C TRP A 303 4.89 20.12 17.47
N THR A 304 5.33 20.34 18.71
CA THR A 304 6.09 19.37 19.52
C THR A 304 5.16 18.50 20.36
N GLU A 305 5.58 17.27 20.64
CA GLU A 305 4.88 16.39 21.59
C GLU A 305 5.25 16.73 23.04
N ALA A 306 6.51 17.13 23.25
CA ALA A 306 7.00 17.66 24.52
C ALA A 306 8.12 18.68 24.24
N ALA A 307 8.21 19.69 25.11
CA ALA A 307 9.23 20.73 25.05
C ALA A 307 9.56 21.19 26.47
N GLU A 308 10.85 21.33 26.78
CA GLU A 308 11.33 21.88 28.05
C GLU A 308 12.28 23.05 27.76
N GLY A 309 12.01 24.19 28.40
CA GLY A 309 12.82 25.40 28.22
C GLY A 309 12.80 25.96 26.80
N ALA A 310 11.86 25.52 25.95
CA ALA A 310 11.81 25.90 24.55
C ALA A 310 11.48 27.39 24.38
N ARG A 311 12.24 28.06 23.52
CA ARG A 311 11.99 29.42 23.07
C ARG A 311 12.56 29.60 21.67
N CYS A 312 11.80 30.27 20.82
CA CYS A 312 12.27 30.69 19.51
C CYS A 312 12.46 32.19 19.48
N ASP A 313 13.59 32.64 18.95
CA ASP A 313 13.85 34.04 18.66
C ASP A 313 14.48 34.20 17.26
N ALA A 314 14.93 35.41 16.92
CA ALA A 314 15.52 35.70 15.61
C ALA A 314 16.82 34.92 15.33
N THR A 315 17.42 34.27 16.33
CA THR A 315 18.66 33.49 16.23
C THR A 315 18.41 31.98 16.11
N GLY A 316 17.19 31.51 16.37
CA GLY A 316 16.80 30.11 16.23
C GLY A 316 15.98 29.59 17.42
N LEU A 317 15.99 28.27 17.57
CA LEU A 317 15.31 27.54 18.64
C LEU A 317 16.30 27.15 19.73
N ILE A 318 16.02 27.55 20.96
CA ILE A 318 16.75 27.14 22.17
C ILE A 318 15.79 26.31 23.01
N ALA A 319 16.22 25.12 23.43
CA ALA A 319 15.46 24.26 24.34
C ALA A 319 16.42 23.39 25.16
N ASP A 320 15.97 22.98 26.35
CA ASP A 320 16.65 21.94 27.13
C ASP A 320 16.33 20.55 26.53
N SER A 321 15.10 20.36 26.04
CA SER A 321 14.68 19.17 25.29
C SER A 321 13.48 19.46 24.39
N LEU A 322 13.41 18.74 23.26
CA LEU A 322 12.31 18.77 22.30
C LEU A 322 12.00 17.36 21.82
N THR A 323 10.71 17.01 21.80
CA THR A 323 10.22 15.74 21.29
C THR A 323 9.28 15.99 20.12
N TRP A 324 9.59 15.36 19.01
CA TRP A 324 8.80 15.40 17.79
C TRP A 324 8.26 14.02 17.48
N ARG A 325 6.94 13.95 17.28
CA ARG A 325 6.30 12.75 16.78
C ARG A 325 6.16 12.80 15.27
N LEU A 326 6.56 11.75 14.59
CA LEU A 326 6.28 11.53 13.18
C LEU A 326 5.22 10.42 13.07
N LEU A 327 4.15 10.67 12.32
CA LEU A 327 3.09 9.70 12.08
C LEU A 327 2.81 9.64 10.58
N ALA A 328 2.69 8.43 10.06
CA ALA A 328 2.29 8.19 8.69
C ALA A 328 1.38 6.95 8.64
N PRO A 329 0.43 6.89 7.69
CA PRO A 329 -0.29 5.65 7.40
C PRO A 329 0.61 4.61 6.70
N TYR A 330 1.80 5.02 6.26
CA TYR A 330 2.80 4.15 5.65
C TYR A 330 3.77 3.58 6.70
N VAL A 331 4.29 2.39 6.44
CA VAL A 331 5.36 1.80 7.25
C VAL A 331 6.64 2.60 7.10
N MET A 332 7.23 3.03 8.23
CA MET A 332 8.51 3.72 8.27
C MET A 332 9.66 2.71 8.40
N VAL A 333 10.43 2.56 7.33
CA VAL A 333 11.56 1.62 7.24
C VAL A 333 12.92 2.27 7.49
N GLY A 334 12.92 3.53 7.95
CA GLY A 334 14.13 4.31 8.15
C GLY A 334 13.88 5.81 8.23
N GLY A 335 14.94 6.58 8.43
CA GLY A 335 14.86 8.04 8.48
C GLY A 335 16.22 8.70 8.43
N ARG A 336 16.22 9.99 8.06
CA ARG A 336 17.38 10.87 8.08
C ARG A 336 17.03 12.14 8.83
N LEU A 337 17.91 12.58 9.72
CA LEU A 337 17.80 13.86 10.41
C LEU A 337 18.93 14.78 9.95
N GLU A 338 18.57 15.98 9.50
CA GLU A 338 19.50 17.06 9.20
C GLU A 338 19.27 18.18 10.20
N LEU A 339 20.33 18.59 10.90
CA LEU A 339 20.25 19.65 11.90
C LEU A 339 21.54 20.47 11.91
N THR A 340 21.43 21.72 12.34
CA THR A 340 22.57 22.57 12.66
C THR A 340 22.49 22.97 14.12
N ALA A 341 23.52 22.60 14.88
CA ALA A 341 23.61 22.86 16.31
C ALA A 341 24.66 23.95 16.58
N ASP A 342 24.19 25.15 16.92
CA ASP A 342 25.05 26.24 17.40
C ASP A 342 24.98 26.34 18.93
N GLY A 343 26.14 26.27 19.60
CA GLY A 343 26.22 26.34 21.07
C GLY A 343 26.45 24.99 21.74
N SER A 344 25.56 24.62 22.66
CA SER A 344 25.69 23.40 23.47
C SER A 344 25.61 22.13 22.61
N PRO A 345 26.31 21.04 22.99
CA PRO A 345 26.19 19.77 22.29
C PRO A 345 24.75 19.26 22.31
N ILE A 346 24.29 18.72 21.18
CA ILE A 346 22.96 18.09 21.07
C ILE A 346 23.08 16.57 21.15
N ARG A 347 22.14 15.95 21.87
CA ARG A 347 21.90 14.50 21.84
C ARG A 347 20.60 14.22 21.10
N VAL A 348 20.60 13.17 20.28
CA VAL A 348 19.43 12.73 19.52
C VAL A 348 19.08 11.31 19.94
N ASP A 349 17.85 11.16 20.44
CA ASP A 349 17.26 9.88 20.80
C ASP A 349 16.08 9.58 19.85
N LEU A 350 15.86 8.31 19.54
CA LEU A 350 14.74 7.84 18.72
C LEU A 350 13.90 6.84 19.51
N SER A 351 12.58 6.96 19.38
CA SER A 351 11.62 5.96 19.83
C SER A 351 10.70 5.55 18.69
N ARG A 352 10.41 4.25 18.61
CA ARG A 352 9.47 3.66 17.64
C ARG A 352 8.09 3.39 18.24
N ASP A 353 7.99 3.36 19.57
CA ASP A 353 6.77 3.05 20.33
C ASP A 353 6.31 4.20 21.25
N GLY A 354 7.06 5.31 21.28
CA GLY A 354 6.84 6.45 22.18
C GLY A 354 7.26 6.20 23.63
N GLY A 355 7.77 5.01 23.96
CA GLY A 355 8.15 4.60 25.31
C GLY A 355 9.62 4.29 25.46
N ALA A 356 10.16 3.37 24.66
CA ALA A 356 11.56 3.00 24.65
C ALA A 356 12.34 3.97 23.76
N TRP A 357 13.35 4.63 24.32
CA TRP A 357 14.23 5.58 23.63
C TRP A 357 15.64 5.01 23.51
N ALA A 358 16.19 5.06 22.29
CA ALA A 358 17.56 4.68 22.00
C ALA A 358 18.37 5.90 21.58
N VAL A 359 19.61 6.00 22.07
CA VAL A 359 20.53 7.07 21.67
C VAL A 359 21.03 6.78 20.26
N VAL A 360 20.73 7.67 19.32
CA VAL A 360 21.21 7.60 17.94
C VAL A 360 22.56 8.30 17.81
N ALA A 361 22.69 9.46 18.45
CA ALA A 361 23.92 10.24 18.46
C ALA A 361 23.98 11.13 19.69
N ASP A 362 25.20 11.45 20.13
CA ASP A 362 25.45 12.27 21.31
C ASP A 362 26.62 13.23 21.05
N HIS A 363 26.66 14.35 21.79
CA HIS A 363 27.67 15.40 21.68
C HIS A 363 27.81 16.01 20.26
N LEU A 364 26.69 16.27 19.58
CA LEU A 364 26.67 16.85 18.23
C LEU A 364 26.89 18.37 18.23
N HIS A 365 27.67 18.86 17.27
CA HIS A 365 27.94 20.29 17.06
C HIS A 365 27.99 20.64 15.57
N GLY A 366 27.60 21.86 15.21
CA GLY A 366 27.60 22.33 13.82
C GLY A 366 26.54 21.63 12.96
N GLY A 367 26.72 21.67 11.63
CA GLY A 367 25.84 20.99 10.68
C GLY A 367 26.08 19.48 10.65
N VAL A 368 25.03 18.71 10.92
CA VAL A 368 25.08 17.24 11.02
C VAL A 368 23.95 16.60 10.22
N THR A 369 24.26 15.49 9.57
CA THR A 369 23.29 14.59 8.94
C THR A 369 23.40 13.21 9.61
N LEU A 370 22.31 12.74 10.19
CA LEU A 370 22.22 11.46 10.90
C LEU A 370 21.32 10.48 10.17
N ASP A 371 21.75 9.22 10.16
CA ASP A 371 20.91 8.09 9.84
C ASP A 371 20.23 7.60 11.12
N LEU A 372 18.89 7.63 11.15
CA LEU A 372 18.10 7.34 12.35
C LEU A 372 17.95 5.84 12.64
N ASP A 373 18.48 4.97 11.80
CA ASP A 373 18.25 3.52 11.88
C ASP A 373 19.54 2.72 12.14
N ARG A 374 20.56 3.39 12.70
CA ARG A 374 21.86 2.79 13.04
C ARG A 374 21.89 2.14 14.41
#